data_AF-A0A820C2Y2-F1
#
_entry.id   AF-A0A820C2Y2-F1
#
_cell.length_a   1.000
_cell.length_b   1.000
_cell.length_c   1.000
_cell.angle_alpha   90.00
_cell.angle_beta   90.00
_cell.angle_gamma   90.00
#
_symmetry.space_group_name_H-M   'P 1'
#
loop_
_entity.id
_entity.type
_entity.pdbx_description
1 polymer ?
#
loop_
_entity_poly.entity_id
_entity_poly.type
_entity_poly.pdbx_seq_one_letter_code
_entity_poly.pdbx_strand_id
1 'polypeptide(L)'
;MATDEDVLIWIDLEMDGLDLSKNFILEIACIVTDFSLTNIHEGPDLVIRHPKSLMDAMGPWCMEHHTKSGLVQQVLNSKLSMIDAETEIINFIEQTISSITKNKKRLILAGNSVYVDRYFIEKDMPRLNSLLDRSILDCSTLKELIRRFNSQIYHNAPIKGGNLHRALDDIRNSIEEFRYYQTTAFEEKQQIQEGTLSLNKNISQYLIWINIHSVVIHCILTDNNLNIIDEITDGKTDDDLMNFFYRNRIRQERMVVVAGTYLGSIRAELKNLAPNFNEFCHYRSIDIDVISLICEKWFPNIYKQRPIGDDLKHSIELLRFYRSNIFK
;
A
#
# COMPACT_ATOMS: atom_id res chain seq x y z
N MET A 1 -28.27 -4.85 -0.22
CA MET A 1 -27.03 -5.37 -0.83
C MET A 1 -26.05 -4.22 -0.83
N ALA A 2 -24.83 -4.40 -0.31
CA ALA A 2 -23.81 -3.34 -0.42
C ALA A 2 -23.61 -3.10 -1.92
N THR A 3 -23.92 -1.90 -2.37
CA THR A 3 -23.89 -1.56 -3.78
C THR A 3 -22.45 -1.55 -4.26
N ASP A 4 -22.21 -2.12 -5.43
CA ASP A 4 -20.92 -2.20 -6.13
C ASP A 4 -20.54 -0.81 -6.69
N GLU A 5 -20.44 0.16 -5.76
CA GLU A 5 -20.40 1.59 -6.03
C GLU A 5 -19.01 2.19 -5.95
N ASP A 6 -17.98 1.43 -5.57
CA ASP A 6 -16.62 1.96 -5.55
C ASP A 6 -15.91 1.63 -6.86
N VAL A 7 -15.14 2.60 -7.35
CA VAL A 7 -14.28 2.45 -8.51
C VAL A 7 -12.85 2.41 -8.01
N LEU A 8 -12.07 1.46 -8.51
CA LEU A 8 -10.64 1.37 -8.25
C LEU A 8 -9.91 2.13 -9.34
N ILE A 9 -9.11 3.11 -8.92
CA ILE A 9 -8.21 3.87 -9.79
C ILE A 9 -6.82 3.30 -9.56
N TRP A 10 -6.42 2.37 -10.41
CA TRP A 10 -5.12 1.74 -10.34
C TRP A 10 -4.08 2.67 -10.94
N ILE A 11 -3.11 3.11 -10.14
CA ILE A 11 -2.02 3.97 -10.59
C ILE A 11 -0.71 3.35 -10.11
N ASP A 12 0.29 3.47 -10.98
CA ASP A 12 1.70 3.19 -10.67
C ASP A 12 2.51 4.36 -11.21
N LEU A 13 3.55 4.74 -10.45
CA LEU A 13 4.43 5.84 -10.78
C LEU A 13 5.87 5.33 -10.86
N GLU A 14 6.61 5.80 -11.85
CA GLU A 14 8.07 5.77 -11.78
C GLU A 14 8.57 7.15 -11.36
N MET A 15 9.46 7.19 -10.36
CA MET A 15 10.03 8.44 -9.82
C MET A 15 11.56 8.44 -9.96
N ASP A 16 12.15 9.62 -9.86
CA ASP A 16 13.61 9.80 -9.86
C ASP A 16 14.25 9.54 -8.47
N GLY A 17 13.44 9.15 -7.49
CA GLY A 17 13.81 8.76 -6.12
C GLY A 17 12.60 8.75 -5.17
N LEU A 18 12.84 8.59 -3.86
CA LEU A 18 11.78 8.44 -2.83
C LEU A 18 11.72 9.61 -1.83
N ASP A 19 12.54 10.65 -2.01
CA ASP A 19 12.54 11.86 -1.18
C ASP A 19 11.54 12.87 -1.75
N LEU A 20 10.36 12.95 -1.15
CA LEU A 20 9.28 13.85 -1.58
C LEU A 20 9.72 15.33 -1.69
N SER A 21 10.74 15.76 -0.95
CA SER A 21 11.21 17.15 -1.00
C SER A 21 12.05 17.49 -2.24
N LYS A 22 12.58 16.47 -2.94
CA LYS A 22 13.55 16.63 -4.04
C LYS A 22 13.16 15.89 -5.31
N ASN A 23 12.41 14.79 -5.17
CA ASN A 23 12.10 13.87 -6.25
C ASN A 23 10.76 14.20 -6.91
N PHE A 24 10.60 13.75 -8.15
CA PHE A 24 9.47 14.02 -9.02
C PHE A 24 9.04 12.75 -9.77
N ILE A 25 7.78 12.77 -10.22
CA ILE A 25 7.20 11.74 -11.09
C ILE A 25 7.83 11.81 -12.49
N LEU A 26 8.30 10.68 -13.01
CA LEU A 26 8.85 10.52 -14.36
C LEU A 26 7.85 9.84 -15.31
N GLU A 27 7.09 8.88 -14.82
CA GLU A 27 6.06 8.14 -15.56
C GLU A 27 4.83 7.96 -14.68
N ILE A 28 3.64 8.01 -15.28
CA ILE A 28 2.38 7.66 -14.64
C ILE A 28 1.56 6.81 -15.60
N ALA A 29 1.00 5.70 -15.09
CA ALA A 29 0.00 4.92 -15.80
C ALA A 29 -1.30 4.83 -14.99
N CYS A 30 -2.43 4.60 -15.67
CA CYS A 30 -3.72 4.48 -14.99
C CYS A 30 -4.61 3.37 -15.60
N ILE A 31 -5.15 2.49 -14.76
CA ILE A 31 -6.24 1.58 -15.14
C ILE A 31 -7.43 1.82 -14.22
N VAL A 32 -8.64 1.86 -14.77
CA VAL A 32 -9.87 2.01 -13.99
C VAL A 32 -10.63 0.70 -14.00
N THR A 33 -11.02 0.22 -12.82
CA THR A 33 -11.84 -0.98 -12.67
C THR A 33 -13.00 -0.79 -11.71
N ASP A 34 -14.02 -1.64 -11.80
CA ASP A 34 -14.90 -1.88 -10.65
C ASP A 34 -14.19 -2.72 -9.58
N PHE A 35 -14.78 -2.82 -8.38
CA PHE A 35 -14.19 -3.56 -7.27
C PHE A 35 -14.12 -5.08 -7.53
N SER A 36 -15.00 -5.59 -8.42
CA SER A 36 -15.04 -7.00 -8.82
C SER A 36 -14.04 -7.35 -9.93
N LEU A 37 -13.34 -6.35 -10.51
CA LEU A 37 -12.44 -6.51 -11.66
C LEU A 37 -13.11 -7.08 -12.91
N THR A 38 -14.42 -6.88 -13.04
CA THR A 38 -15.21 -7.33 -14.20
C THR A 38 -15.04 -6.37 -15.36
N ASN A 39 -15.04 -5.06 -15.08
CA ASN A 39 -14.83 -4.02 -16.08
C ASN A 39 -13.44 -3.43 -15.91
N ILE A 40 -12.64 -3.44 -16.97
CA ILE A 40 -11.27 -2.92 -16.97
C ILE A 40 -11.14 -1.94 -18.14
N HIS A 41 -10.84 -0.69 -17.80
CA HIS A 41 -10.56 0.37 -18.74
C HIS A 41 -9.10 0.74 -18.60
N GLU A 42 -8.32 0.46 -19.63
CA GLU A 42 -6.90 0.78 -19.67
C GLU A 42 -6.70 2.21 -20.18
N GLY A 43 -5.87 2.98 -19.48
CA GLY A 43 -5.65 4.40 -19.77
C GLY A 43 -4.26 4.86 -19.37
N PRO A 44 -3.98 6.14 -19.60
CA PRO A 44 -2.81 6.52 -20.37
C PRO A 44 -1.52 6.16 -19.64
N ASP A 45 -0.53 5.68 -20.39
CA ASP A 45 0.86 5.47 -19.98
C ASP A 45 1.68 6.68 -20.43
N LEU A 46 1.98 7.59 -19.51
CA LEU A 46 2.49 8.92 -19.81
C LEU A 46 3.87 9.12 -19.21
N VAL A 47 4.83 9.44 -20.07
CA VAL A 47 6.18 9.85 -19.67
C VAL A 47 6.26 11.38 -19.60
N ILE A 48 6.70 11.91 -18.46
CA ILE A 48 6.72 13.34 -18.15
C ILE A 48 8.09 13.92 -18.48
N ARG A 49 8.11 15.09 -19.13
CA ARG A 49 9.35 15.78 -19.50
C ARG A 49 10.04 16.39 -18.29
N HIS A 50 11.32 16.06 -18.13
CA HIS A 50 12.23 16.71 -17.17
C HIS A 50 13.51 17.21 -17.85
N PRO A 51 14.13 18.29 -17.35
CA PRO A 51 15.39 18.77 -17.90
C PRO A 51 16.52 17.77 -17.64
N LYS A 52 17.50 17.72 -18.56
CA LYS A 52 18.66 16.82 -18.45
C LYS A 52 19.40 16.97 -17.12
N SER A 53 19.51 18.18 -16.58
CA SER A 53 20.17 18.43 -15.29
C SER A 53 19.49 17.72 -14.11
N LEU A 54 18.17 17.55 -14.15
CA LEU A 54 17.42 16.80 -13.13
C LEU A 54 17.69 15.30 -13.30
N MET A 55 17.63 14.81 -14.54
CA MET A 55 17.94 13.41 -14.84
C MET A 55 19.37 13.04 -14.47
N ASP A 56 20.34 13.92 -14.72
CA ASP A 56 21.75 13.73 -14.36
C ASP A 56 21.98 13.69 -12.83
N ALA A 57 21.04 14.20 -12.02
CA ALA A 57 21.12 14.23 -10.55
C ALA A 57 20.50 13.00 -9.86
N MET A 58 19.91 12.08 -10.63
CA MET A 58 19.32 10.85 -10.09
C MET A 58 20.33 9.99 -9.36
N GLY A 59 19.87 9.32 -8.29
CA GLY A 59 20.69 8.36 -7.57
C GLY A 59 21.11 7.17 -8.47
N PRO A 60 22.24 6.49 -8.17
CA PRO A 60 22.79 5.44 -9.04
C PRO A 60 21.81 4.33 -9.37
N TRP A 61 21.01 3.92 -8.37
CA TRP A 61 20.00 2.87 -8.55
C TRP A 61 18.90 3.28 -9.54
N CYS A 62 18.33 4.48 -9.39
CA CYS A 62 17.30 4.99 -10.30
C CYS A 62 17.87 5.17 -11.72
N MET A 63 19.08 5.72 -11.84
CA MET A 63 19.72 5.91 -13.13
C MET A 63 19.97 4.59 -13.87
N GLU A 64 20.54 3.58 -13.21
CA GLU A 64 20.78 2.26 -13.81
C GLU A 64 19.47 1.64 -14.30
N HIS A 65 18.47 1.65 -13.42
CA HIS A 65 17.19 0.99 -13.65
C HIS A 65 16.37 1.64 -14.76
N HIS A 66 16.23 2.97 -14.70
CA HIS A 66 15.48 3.75 -15.70
C HIS A 66 16.21 3.85 -17.04
N THR A 67 17.53 3.70 -17.05
CA THR A 67 18.28 3.57 -18.31
C THR A 67 17.99 2.22 -18.96
N LYS A 68 17.99 1.14 -18.17
CA LYS A 68 17.72 -0.21 -18.66
C LYS A 68 16.30 -0.38 -19.20
N SER A 69 15.30 0.28 -18.59
CA SER A 69 13.92 0.32 -19.09
C SER A 69 13.73 1.23 -20.31
N GLY A 70 14.72 2.08 -20.60
CA GLY A 70 14.63 3.13 -21.64
C GLY A 70 13.89 4.38 -21.18
N LEU A 71 13.39 4.43 -19.95
CA LEU A 71 12.63 5.57 -19.41
C LEU A 71 13.43 6.87 -19.42
N VAL A 72 14.74 6.84 -19.13
CA VAL A 72 15.60 8.05 -19.17
C VAL A 72 15.51 8.74 -20.53
N GLN A 73 15.63 7.97 -21.61
CA GLN A 73 15.59 8.53 -22.97
C GLN A 73 14.18 9.02 -23.34
N GLN A 74 13.13 8.34 -22.86
CA GLN A 74 11.75 8.76 -23.06
C GLN A 74 11.45 10.08 -22.33
N VAL A 75 11.92 10.26 -21.10
CA VAL A 75 11.78 11.50 -20.32
C VAL A 75 12.44 12.68 -21.04
N LEU A 76 13.68 12.49 -21.53
CA LEU A 76 14.40 13.53 -22.27
C LEU A 76 13.73 13.91 -23.60
N ASN A 77 13.03 12.97 -24.22
CA ASN A 77 12.32 13.17 -25.49
C ASN A 77 10.87 13.62 -25.30
N SER A 78 10.31 13.49 -24.10
CA SER A 78 8.91 13.81 -23.82
C SER A 78 8.66 15.31 -24.00
N LYS A 79 7.42 15.62 -24.39
CA LYS A 79 6.92 16.99 -24.50
C LYS A 79 5.87 17.31 -23.44
N LEU A 80 5.37 16.31 -22.73
CA LEU A 80 4.32 16.45 -21.73
C LEU A 80 4.88 17.09 -20.47
N SER A 81 4.27 18.17 -20.01
CA SER A 81 4.53 18.70 -18.67
C SER A 81 3.79 17.88 -17.61
N MET A 82 4.14 18.06 -16.34
CA MET A 82 3.42 17.48 -15.20
C MET A 82 1.92 17.81 -15.24
N ILE A 83 1.57 19.06 -15.62
CA ILE A 83 0.18 19.54 -15.69
C ILE A 83 -0.57 18.90 -16.86
N ASP A 84 0.09 18.68 -17.99
CA ASP A 84 -0.51 17.98 -19.14
C ASP A 84 -0.83 16.54 -18.75
N ALA A 85 0.13 15.84 -18.15
CA ALA A 85 -0.05 14.46 -17.69
C ALA A 85 -1.15 14.33 -16.64
N GLU A 86 -1.19 15.21 -15.63
CA GLU A 86 -2.28 15.25 -14.65
C GLU A 86 -3.63 15.45 -15.34
N THR A 87 -3.71 16.36 -16.31
CA THR A 87 -4.96 16.66 -17.03
C THR A 87 -5.43 15.46 -17.88
N GLU A 88 -4.51 14.77 -18.55
CA GLU A 88 -4.84 13.58 -19.35
C GLU A 88 -5.36 12.42 -18.47
N ILE A 89 -4.73 12.19 -17.31
CA ILE A 89 -5.17 11.17 -16.34
C ILE A 89 -6.57 11.50 -15.79
N ILE A 90 -6.80 12.76 -15.39
CA ILE A 90 -8.11 13.21 -14.90
C ILE A 90 -9.18 13.02 -15.98
N ASN A 91 -8.91 13.47 -17.21
CA ASN A 91 -9.87 13.34 -18.32
C ASN A 91 -10.21 11.87 -18.59
N PHE A 92 -9.23 10.98 -18.57
CA PHE A 92 -9.44 9.55 -18.72
C PHE A 92 -10.34 8.98 -17.61
N ILE A 93 -10.06 9.31 -16.35
CA ILE A 93 -10.85 8.87 -15.19
C ILE A 93 -12.29 9.37 -15.30
N GLU A 94 -12.51 10.67 -15.55
CA GLU A 94 -13.84 11.27 -15.63
C GLU A 94 -14.68 10.70 -16.78
N GLN A 95 -14.08 10.53 -17.97
CA GLN A 95 -14.73 9.94 -19.13
C GLN A 95 -15.13 8.49 -18.85
N THR A 96 -14.23 7.72 -18.24
CA THR A 96 -14.48 6.33 -17.88
C THR A 96 -15.61 6.22 -16.86
N ILE A 97 -15.56 6.99 -15.77
CA ILE A 97 -16.60 6.99 -14.73
C ILE A 97 -17.97 7.34 -15.33
N SER A 98 -18.02 8.36 -16.19
CA SER A 98 -19.25 8.78 -16.86
C SER A 98 -19.83 7.69 -17.77
N SER A 99 -19.00 6.77 -18.28
CA SER A 99 -19.43 5.64 -19.10
C SER A 99 -19.98 4.46 -18.27
N ILE A 100 -19.47 4.26 -17.05
CA ILE A 100 -19.83 3.10 -16.20
C ILE A 100 -20.95 3.40 -15.21
N THR A 101 -21.21 4.67 -14.85
CA THR A 101 -22.24 5.03 -13.86
C THR A 101 -22.73 6.47 -14.00
N LYS A 102 -23.96 6.73 -13.53
CA LYS A 102 -24.51 8.08 -13.35
C LYS A 102 -24.51 8.57 -11.91
N ASN A 103 -24.26 7.68 -10.95
CA ASN A 103 -24.22 8.02 -9.53
C ASN A 103 -22.79 8.40 -9.10
N LYS A 104 -22.69 9.25 -8.08
CA LYS A 104 -21.41 9.58 -7.44
C LYS A 104 -20.82 8.30 -6.82
N LYS A 105 -19.55 8.03 -7.12
CA LYS A 105 -18.80 6.87 -6.63
C LYS A 105 -17.55 7.32 -5.87
N ARG A 106 -17.10 6.51 -4.89
CA ARG A 106 -15.76 6.72 -4.32
C ARG A 106 -14.73 6.24 -5.33
N LEU A 107 -13.67 7.03 -5.50
CA LEU A 107 -12.57 6.73 -6.40
C LEU A 107 -11.37 6.32 -5.54
N ILE A 108 -11.23 5.02 -5.31
CA ILE A 108 -10.24 4.48 -4.38
C ILE A 108 -8.96 4.24 -5.16
N LEU A 109 -7.87 4.88 -4.72
CA LEU A 109 -6.55 4.66 -5.30
C LEU A 109 -6.10 3.22 -4.99
N ALA A 110 -5.72 2.46 -6.03
CA ALA A 110 -5.32 1.06 -5.92
C ALA A 110 -3.94 0.83 -6.53
N GLY A 111 -3.19 -0.13 -6.00
CA GLY A 111 -1.87 -0.46 -6.52
C GLY A 111 -1.02 -1.22 -5.51
N ASN A 112 0.25 -1.45 -5.84
CA ASN A 112 1.21 -2.11 -4.96
C ASN A 112 2.06 -1.07 -4.24
N SER A 113 2.04 -1.06 -2.91
CA SER A 113 2.71 -0.01 -2.13
C SER A 113 2.24 1.40 -2.50
N VAL A 114 0.98 1.52 -2.91
CA VAL A 114 0.39 2.71 -3.53
C VAL A 114 0.29 3.92 -2.59
N TYR A 115 0.49 3.72 -1.28
CA TYR A 115 0.64 4.84 -0.35
C TYR A 115 1.85 5.72 -0.70
N VAL A 116 2.90 5.15 -1.32
CA VAL A 116 4.05 5.92 -1.81
C VAL A 116 3.63 6.81 -2.97
N ASP A 117 2.91 6.24 -3.95
CA ASP A 117 2.38 6.97 -5.10
C ASP A 117 1.44 8.09 -4.65
N ARG A 118 0.61 7.81 -3.65
CA ARG A 118 -0.32 8.80 -3.08
C ARG A 118 0.39 10.09 -2.65
N TYR A 119 1.57 10.01 -2.05
CA TYR A 119 2.30 11.20 -1.63
C TYR A 119 2.83 12.03 -2.80
N PHE A 120 3.32 11.35 -3.85
CA PHE A 120 3.76 12.04 -5.06
C PHE A 120 2.57 12.66 -5.78
N ILE A 121 1.42 11.97 -5.84
CA ILE A 121 0.17 12.53 -6.37
C ILE A 121 -0.28 13.75 -5.55
N GLU A 122 -0.25 13.69 -4.22
CA GLU A 122 -0.61 14.82 -3.37
C GLU A 122 0.29 16.05 -3.60
N LYS A 123 1.59 15.82 -3.81
CA LYS A 123 2.59 16.88 -4.06
C LYS A 123 2.53 17.44 -5.48
N ASP A 124 2.62 16.58 -6.48
CA ASP A 124 2.87 16.93 -7.88
C ASP A 124 1.60 16.97 -8.73
N MET A 125 0.52 16.30 -8.30
CA MET A 125 -0.77 16.22 -9.01
C MET A 125 -1.98 16.48 -8.06
N PRO A 126 -2.07 17.68 -7.44
CA PRO A 126 -3.06 17.97 -6.41
C PRO A 126 -4.52 17.98 -6.93
N ARG A 127 -4.76 18.24 -8.22
CA ARG A 127 -6.10 18.16 -8.81
C ARG A 127 -6.54 16.71 -8.90
N LEU A 128 -5.64 15.81 -9.32
CA LEU A 128 -5.91 14.37 -9.31
C LEU A 128 -6.16 13.88 -7.88
N ASN A 129 -5.30 14.26 -6.93
CA ASN A 129 -5.47 13.94 -5.51
C ASN A 129 -6.86 14.33 -4.96
N SER A 130 -7.40 15.46 -5.41
CA SER A 130 -8.70 15.98 -4.96
C SER A 130 -9.91 15.17 -5.47
N LEU A 131 -9.76 14.43 -6.57
CA LEU A 131 -10.77 13.53 -7.09
C LEU A 131 -10.80 12.19 -6.35
N LEU A 132 -9.65 11.76 -5.83
CA LEU A 132 -9.48 10.46 -5.19
C LEU A 132 -9.99 10.49 -3.74
N ASP A 133 -10.61 9.38 -3.32
CA ASP A 133 -10.95 9.14 -1.93
C ASP A 133 -9.68 9.09 -1.06
N ARG A 134 -9.85 9.28 0.25
CA ARG A 134 -8.72 9.18 1.20
C ARG A 134 -8.29 7.73 1.41
N SER A 135 -9.21 6.79 1.29
CA SER A 135 -8.93 5.37 1.36
C SER A 135 -8.11 4.92 0.15
N ILE A 136 -7.24 3.94 0.40
CA ILE A 136 -6.45 3.26 -0.63
C ILE A 136 -6.71 1.75 -0.58
N LEU A 137 -6.51 1.07 -1.71
CA LEU A 137 -6.42 -0.38 -1.82
C LEU A 137 -4.96 -0.75 -2.11
N ASP A 138 -4.16 -0.88 -1.06
CA ASP A 138 -2.76 -1.28 -1.18
C ASP A 138 -2.62 -2.81 -1.19
N CYS A 139 -2.31 -3.36 -2.37
CA CYS A 139 -2.12 -4.79 -2.58
C CYS A 139 -0.93 -5.36 -1.77
N SER A 140 0.06 -4.53 -1.41
CA SER A 140 1.19 -4.95 -0.57
C SER A 140 0.73 -5.33 0.84
N THR A 141 -0.34 -4.73 1.36
CA THR A 141 -0.97 -5.16 2.63
C THR A 141 -1.41 -6.61 2.55
N LEU A 142 -2.08 -6.99 1.45
CA LEU A 142 -2.56 -8.36 1.24
C LEU A 142 -1.40 -9.33 1.12
N LYS A 143 -0.37 -8.99 0.33
CA LYS A 143 0.85 -9.81 0.21
C LYS A 143 1.47 -10.11 1.56
N GLU A 144 1.65 -9.08 2.38
CA GLU A 144 2.31 -9.24 3.67
C GLU A 144 1.48 -10.07 4.65
N LEU A 145 0.15 -9.95 4.63
CA LEU A 145 -0.73 -10.77 5.45
C LEU A 145 -0.82 -12.21 4.95
N ILE A 146 -1.01 -12.41 3.64
CA ILE A 146 -1.12 -13.74 3.03
C ILE A 146 0.20 -14.50 3.19
N ARG A 147 1.34 -13.85 3.00
CA ARG A 147 2.67 -14.45 3.26
C ARG A 147 2.81 -14.98 4.69
N ARG A 148 2.21 -14.30 5.67
CA ARG A 148 2.26 -14.68 7.10
C ARG A 148 1.23 -15.74 7.47
N PHE A 149 0.01 -15.60 6.97
CA PHE A 149 -1.11 -16.47 7.34
C PHE A 149 -1.11 -17.76 6.54
N ASN A 150 -0.74 -17.70 5.26
CA ASN A 150 -0.73 -18.84 4.35
C ASN A 150 0.35 -18.68 3.26
N SER A 151 1.60 -19.04 3.61
CA SER A 151 2.74 -18.87 2.70
C SER A 151 2.61 -19.65 1.40
N GLN A 152 1.86 -20.76 1.39
CA GLN A 152 1.63 -21.55 0.18
C GLN A 152 0.83 -20.75 -0.86
N ILE A 153 -0.23 -20.05 -0.43
CA ILE A 153 -0.99 -19.16 -1.31
C ILE A 153 -0.11 -18.05 -1.84
N TYR A 154 0.73 -17.44 -0.99
CA TYR A 154 1.67 -16.41 -1.41
C TYR A 154 2.66 -16.90 -2.48
N HIS A 155 3.28 -18.06 -2.29
CA HIS A 155 4.26 -18.61 -3.24
C HIS A 155 3.66 -19.07 -4.57
N ASN A 156 2.36 -19.36 -4.60
CA ASN A 156 1.62 -19.74 -5.80
C ASN A 156 1.02 -18.54 -6.56
N ALA A 157 1.21 -17.31 -6.06
CA ALA A 157 0.75 -16.12 -6.76
C ALA A 157 1.43 -15.98 -8.14
N PRO A 158 0.76 -15.40 -9.14
CA PRO A 158 1.34 -15.16 -10.45
C PRO A 158 2.68 -14.43 -10.35
N ILE A 159 3.70 -14.94 -11.03
CA ILE A 159 5.01 -14.28 -11.09
C ILE A 159 4.84 -13.02 -11.96
N LYS A 160 5.29 -11.86 -11.47
CA LYS A 160 5.34 -10.63 -12.27
C LYS A 160 6.08 -10.90 -13.58
N GLY A 161 5.37 -10.78 -14.70
CA GLY A 161 5.97 -10.85 -16.04
C GLY A 161 6.56 -9.49 -16.44
N GLY A 162 7.65 -9.48 -17.20
CA GLY A 162 8.24 -8.25 -17.76
C GLY A 162 9.09 -7.46 -16.76
N ASN A 163 10.39 -7.77 -16.66
CA ASN A 163 11.34 -7.12 -15.75
C ASN A 163 11.80 -5.71 -16.19
N LEU A 164 10.93 -4.93 -16.85
CA LEU A 164 11.31 -3.60 -17.34
C LEU A 164 10.81 -2.44 -16.46
N HIS A 165 10.01 -2.69 -15.42
CA HIS A 165 9.53 -1.64 -14.51
C HIS A 165 8.95 -0.45 -15.28
N ARG A 166 7.80 -0.74 -15.89
CA ARG A 166 7.04 0.22 -16.67
C ARG A 166 5.67 0.29 -16.02
N ALA A 167 5.21 1.50 -15.76
CA ALA A 167 4.08 1.72 -14.87
C ALA A 167 2.84 0.91 -15.27
N LEU A 168 2.48 0.88 -16.56
CA LEU A 168 1.29 0.16 -17.02
C LEU A 168 1.39 -1.37 -16.85
N ASP A 169 2.56 -1.95 -17.09
CA ASP A 169 2.77 -3.39 -16.92
C ASP A 169 2.76 -3.78 -15.43
N ASP A 170 3.29 -2.93 -14.56
CA ASP A 170 3.22 -3.12 -13.12
C ASP A 170 1.79 -3.02 -12.58
N ILE A 171 0.95 -2.14 -13.12
CA ILE A 171 -0.49 -2.11 -12.81
C ILE A 171 -1.18 -3.41 -13.24
N ARG A 172 -0.97 -3.87 -14.48
CA ARG A 172 -1.58 -5.11 -14.97
C ARG A 172 -1.20 -6.31 -14.09
N ASN A 173 0.08 -6.42 -13.74
CA ASN A 173 0.57 -7.44 -12.82
C ASN A 173 -0.10 -7.34 -11.43
N SER A 174 -0.29 -6.12 -10.92
CA SER A 174 -0.95 -5.87 -9.64
C SER A 174 -2.43 -6.30 -9.65
N ILE A 175 -3.15 -6.05 -10.75
CA ILE A 175 -4.54 -6.47 -10.93
C ILE A 175 -4.65 -8.00 -10.96
N GLU A 176 -3.80 -8.69 -11.72
CA GLU A 176 -3.83 -10.15 -11.79
C GLU A 176 -3.52 -10.81 -10.44
N GLU A 177 -2.56 -10.25 -9.70
CA GLU A 177 -2.22 -10.71 -8.36
C GLU A 177 -3.35 -10.46 -7.35
N PHE A 178 -4.00 -9.29 -7.40
CA PHE A 178 -5.18 -9.00 -6.59
C PHE A 178 -6.34 -9.96 -6.90
N ARG A 179 -6.61 -10.23 -8.18
CA ARG A 179 -7.60 -11.22 -8.63
C ARG A 179 -7.28 -12.62 -8.10
N TYR A 180 -6.02 -13.02 -8.16
CA TYR A 180 -5.57 -14.29 -7.58
C TYR A 180 -5.86 -14.35 -6.09
N TYR A 181 -5.49 -13.32 -5.31
CA TYR A 181 -5.78 -13.31 -3.88
C TYR A 181 -7.27 -13.29 -3.56
N GLN A 182 -8.08 -12.54 -4.30
CA GLN A 182 -9.53 -12.52 -4.15
C GLN A 182 -10.14 -13.93 -4.21
N THR A 183 -9.68 -14.76 -5.14
CA THR A 183 -10.24 -16.10 -5.38
C THR A 183 -9.61 -17.19 -4.52
N THR A 184 -8.37 -17.00 -4.06
CA THR A 184 -7.60 -18.06 -3.39
C THR A 184 -7.41 -17.83 -1.90
N ALA A 185 -7.23 -16.59 -1.44
CA ALA A 185 -6.83 -16.26 -0.07
C ALA A 185 -7.99 -16.03 0.89
N PHE A 186 -9.20 -15.81 0.37
CA PHE A 186 -10.36 -15.44 1.18
C PHE A 186 -11.51 -16.44 1.09
N GLU A 187 -12.21 -16.65 2.20
CA GLU A 187 -13.47 -17.40 2.31
C GLU A 187 -14.25 -16.97 3.56
N GLU A 188 -15.58 -17.00 3.52
CA GLU A 188 -16.39 -16.80 4.72
C GLU A 188 -16.37 -18.08 5.58
N LYS A 189 -15.74 -18.01 6.75
CA LYS A 189 -15.67 -19.14 7.69
C LYS A 189 -16.94 -19.23 8.53
N GLN A 190 -17.66 -20.34 8.41
CA GLN A 190 -18.95 -20.55 9.11
C GLN A 190 -18.81 -20.89 10.60
N GLN A 191 -17.61 -21.24 11.09
CA GLN A 191 -17.34 -21.52 12.52
C GLN A 191 -15.83 -21.51 12.82
N ILE A 192 -15.47 -21.00 14.00
CA ILE A 192 -14.08 -20.93 14.50
C ILE A 192 -13.59 -22.35 14.79
N GLN A 193 -12.62 -22.85 14.02
CA GLN A 193 -11.74 -23.90 14.53
C GLN A 193 -10.56 -23.21 15.21
N GLU A 194 -10.45 -23.37 16.53
CA GLU A 194 -9.25 -23.02 17.29
C GLU A 194 -8.12 -23.98 16.88
N GLY A 195 -7.46 -23.66 15.76
CA GLY A 195 -6.25 -24.35 15.34
C GLY A 195 -5.07 -23.87 16.17
N THR A 196 -4.49 -24.76 16.98
CA THR A 196 -3.26 -24.49 17.71
C THR A 196 -2.10 -24.36 16.71
N LEU A 197 -1.60 -23.15 16.51
CA LEU A 197 -0.48 -22.87 15.62
C LEU A 197 0.84 -22.96 16.37
N SER A 198 1.79 -23.71 15.80
CA SER A 198 3.12 -23.92 16.36
C SER A 198 3.91 -22.61 16.46
N LEU A 199 4.52 -22.38 17.63
CA LEU A 199 5.45 -21.29 17.91
C LEU A 199 6.74 -21.44 17.10
N ASN A 200 6.79 -20.85 15.90
CA ASN A 200 8.05 -20.59 15.22
C ASN A 200 8.56 -19.21 15.60
N LYS A 201 9.70 -19.15 16.29
CA LYS A 201 10.42 -17.91 16.60
C LYS A 201 11.15 -17.40 15.35
N ASN A 202 10.41 -16.96 14.34
CA ASN A 202 10.98 -16.26 13.20
C ASN A 202 10.69 -14.76 13.34
N ILE A 203 11.74 -13.96 13.58
CA ILE A 203 11.64 -12.51 13.80
C ILE A 203 10.99 -11.80 12.58
N SER A 204 11.14 -12.35 11.37
CA SER A 204 10.49 -11.79 10.16
C SER A 204 8.96 -11.90 10.16
N GLN A 205 8.38 -12.56 11.17
CA GLN A 205 6.93 -12.73 11.34
C GLN A 205 6.36 -11.78 12.40
N TYR A 206 7.21 -11.06 13.14
CA TYR A 206 6.73 -10.03 14.07
C TYR A 206 6.15 -8.84 13.31
N LEU A 207 5.24 -8.13 13.98
CA LEU A 207 4.66 -6.89 13.52
C LEU A 207 4.88 -5.79 14.54
N ILE A 208 5.17 -4.60 14.02
CA ILE A 208 5.23 -3.37 14.80
C ILE A 208 3.98 -2.57 14.48
N TRP A 209 3.12 -2.43 15.48
CA TRP A 209 1.91 -1.64 15.39
C TRP A 209 2.23 -0.23 15.82
N ILE A 210 1.81 0.75 15.03
CA ILE A 210 2.18 2.14 15.29
C ILE A 210 1.03 3.10 15.08
N ASN A 211 0.92 4.04 16.01
CA ASN A 211 0.03 5.18 15.92
C ASN A 211 0.78 6.41 16.45
N ILE A 212 0.48 7.57 15.92
CA ILE A 212 1.09 8.83 16.34
C ILE A 212 -0.02 9.78 16.76
N HIS A 213 0.06 10.28 17.98
CA HIS A 213 -0.84 11.30 18.48
C HIS A 213 -0.05 12.44 19.11
N SER A 214 -0.19 13.64 18.55
CA SER A 214 0.48 14.85 19.04
C SER A 214 1.98 14.64 19.24
N VAL A 215 2.66 14.11 18.21
CA VAL A 215 4.09 13.71 18.17
C VAL A 215 4.51 12.59 19.14
N VAL A 216 3.58 12.02 19.92
CA VAL A 216 3.83 10.84 20.74
C VAL A 216 3.56 9.59 19.93
N ILE A 217 4.55 8.70 19.88
CA ILE A 217 4.50 7.45 19.13
C ILE A 217 4.11 6.32 20.09
N HIS A 218 2.94 5.74 19.86
CA HIS A 218 2.51 4.49 20.48
C HIS A 218 2.97 3.35 19.60
N CYS A 219 3.75 2.42 20.15
CA CYS A 219 4.28 1.27 19.43
C CYS A 219 4.00 -0.02 20.21
N ILE A 220 3.45 -1.03 19.53
CA ILE A 220 3.20 -2.37 20.09
C ILE A 220 3.91 -3.41 19.23
N LEU A 221 4.65 -4.32 19.85
CA LEU A 221 5.23 -5.48 19.18
C LEU A 221 4.32 -6.69 19.36
N THR A 222 3.96 -7.36 18.27
CA THR A 222 3.22 -8.63 18.33
C THR A 222 3.96 -9.78 17.66
N ASP A 223 3.68 -11.01 18.15
CA ASP A 223 4.10 -12.24 17.48
C ASP A 223 3.25 -12.52 16.20
N ASN A 224 3.54 -13.64 15.53
CA ASN A 224 2.79 -14.07 14.33
C ASN A 224 1.33 -14.45 14.62
N ASN A 225 0.98 -14.74 15.87
CA ASN A 225 -0.38 -15.01 16.33
C ASN A 225 -1.06 -13.73 16.83
N LEU A 226 -0.42 -12.58 16.59
CA LEU A 226 -0.88 -11.26 17.00
C LEU A 226 -0.91 -11.08 18.52
N ASN A 227 -0.27 -11.95 19.30
CA ASN A 227 -0.14 -11.76 20.75
C ASN A 227 0.81 -10.60 21.04
N ILE A 228 0.44 -9.74 21.99
CA ILE A 228 1.27 -8.61 22.41
C ILE A 228 2.48 -9.16 23.16
N ILE A 229 3.68 -8.83 22.68
CA ILE A 229 4.95 -9.17 23.30
C ILE A 229 5.39 -8.02 24.22
N ASP A 230 5.31 -6.79 23.70
CA ASP A 230 5.83 -5.59 24.36
C ASP A 230 5.13 -4.35 23.80
N GLU A 231 5.16 -3.26 24.56
CA GLU A 231 4.47 -2.01 24.26
C GLU A 231 5.26 -0.81 24.79
N ILE A 232 5.22 0.30 24.06
CA ILE A 232 5.65 1.63 24.51
C ILE A 232 4.57 2.64 24.10
N THR A 233 3.96 3.31 25.08
CA THR A 233 2.85 4.24 24.85
C THR A 233 3.28 5.70 24.74
N ASP A 234 4.51 6.00 25.14
CA ASP A 234 5.05 7.36 25.30
C ASP A 234 6.39 7.54 24.59
N GLY A 235 6.57 6.88 23.43
CA GLY A 235 7.76 7.05 22.59
C GLY A 235 7.83 8.47 22.05
N LYS A 236 8.80 9.27 22.51
CA LYS A 236 8.92 10.70 22.14
C LYS A 236 10.13 10.97 21.25
N THR A 237 11.10 10.07 21.27
CA THR A 237 12.35 10.20 20.53
C THR A 237 12.64 8.96 19.72
N ASP A 238 13.45 9.13 18.66
CA ASP A 238 13.98 8.02 17.87
C ASP A 238 14.73 7.00 18.75
N ASP A 239 15.47 7.48 19.75
CA ASP A 239 16.20 6.64 20.70
C ASP A 239 15.26 5.79 21.57
N ASP A 240 14.10 6.30 21.97
CA ASP A 240 13.10 5.51 22.72
C ASP A 240 12.65 4.29 21.92
N LEU A 241 12.42 4.50 20.62
CA LEU A 241 11.97 3.45 19.70
C LEU A 241 13.10 2.49 19.30
N MET A 242 14.32 3.00 19.15
CA MET A 242 15.49 2.15 18.92
C MET A 242 15.81 1.29 20.16
N ASN A 243 15.71 1.85 21.36
CA ASN A 243 15.82 1.08 22.61
C ASN A 243 14.72 0.03 22.72
N PHE A 244 13.51 0.33 22.25
CA PHE A 244 12.42 -0.64 22.12
C PHE A 244 12.80 -1.82 21.19
N PHE A 245 13.44 -1.57 20.05
CA PHE A 245 13.95 -2.64 19.19
C PHE A 245 15.07 -3.44 19.85
N TYR A 246 16.04 -2.77 20.49
CA TYR A 246 17.16 -3.44 21.13
C TYR A 246 16.74 -4.35 22.29
N ARG A 247 15.82 -3.91 23.16
CA ARG A 247 15.31 -4.74 24.26
C ARG A 247 14.53 -5.96 23.77
N ASN A 248 13.89 -5.85 22.60
CA ASN A 248 13.19 -6.94 21.93
C ASN A 248 14.08 -7.76 20.98
N ARG A 249 15.40 -7.52 20.98
CA ARG A 249 16.39 -8.24 20.16
C ARG A 249 16.15 -8.11 18.65
N ILE A 250 15.49 -7.05 18.21
CA ILE A 250 15.39 -6.65 16.81
C ILE A 250 16.67 -5.87 16.49
N ARG A 251 17.62 -6.51 15.82
CA ARG A 251 18.96 -5.94 15.55
C ARG A 251 19.29 -5.80 14.06
N GLN A 252 18.42 -6.29 13.20
CA GLN A 252 18.61 -6.32 11.77
C GLN A 252 17.66 -5.31 11.13
N GLU A 253 18.21 -4.45 10.28
CA GLU A 253 17.45 -3.46 9.53
C GLU A 253 16.47 -4.12 8.55
N ARG A 254 15.38 -3.42 8.27
CA ARG A 254 14.32 -3.79 7.32
C ARG A 254 13.70 -5.16 7.58
N MET A 255 13.73 -5.63 8.83
CA MET A 255 13.20 -6.95 9.17
C MET A 255 11.71 -6.93 9.54
N VAL A 256 11.24 -5.86 10.15
CA VAL A 256 9.92 -5.82 10.78
C VAL A 256 8.98 -4.93 9.97
N VAL A 257 7.79 -5.46 9.69
CA VAL A 257 6.76 -4.74 8.94
C VAL A 257 5.91 -3.94 9.91
N VAL A 258 5.61 -2.71 9.53
CA VAL A 258 4.74 -1.81 10.29
C VAL A 258 3.28 -2.09 9.95
N ALA A 259 2.43 -2.17 10.97
CA ALA A 259 1.00 -2.39 10.89
C ALA A 259 0.23 -1.27 11.62
N GLY A 260 -1.01 -1.01 11.21
CA GLY A 260 -1.83 0.05 11.80
C GLY A 260 -3.01 0.41 10.90
N THR A 261 -3.70 1.49 11.23
CA THR A 261 -4.74 2.11 10.41
C THR A 261 -4.21 3.45 9.89
N TYR A 262 -4.67 3.90 8.72
CA TYR A 262 -4.20 5.12 8.07
C TYR A 262 -2.66 5.24 8.01
N LEU A 263 -1.99 4.14 7.67
CA LEU A 263 -0.52 4.05 7.79
C LEU A 263 0.22 4.97 6.83
N GLY A 264 -0.44 5.42 5.76
CA GLY A 264 0.06 6.46 4.87
C GLY A 264 0.57 7.65 5.67
N SER A 265 -0.26 8.52 6.21
CA SER A 265 0.22 9.71 6.96
C SER A 265 1.23 9.38 8.07
N ILE A 266 1.03 8.25 8.77
CA ILE A 266 1.93 7.82 9.85
C ILE A 266 3.36 7.57 9.35
N ARG A 267 3.54 6.92 8.19
CA ARG A 267 4.88 6.67 7.62
C ARG A 267 5.63 7.95 7.27
N ALA A 268 4.94 8.98 6.77
CA ALA A 268 5.56 10.27 6.49
C ALA A 268 5.98 10.98 7.77
N GLU A 269 5.14 10.92 8.81
CA GLU A 269 5.45 11.52 10.11
C GLU A 269 6.61 10.78 10.82
N LEU A 270 6.65 9.45 10.74
CA LEU A 270 7.77 8.65 11.30
C LEU A 270 9.13 9.01 10.70
N LYS A 271 9.19 9.28 9.39
CA LYS A 271 10.45 9.71 8.74
C LYS A 271 11.03 10.98 9.38
N ASN A 272 10.17 11.85 9.92
CA ASN A 272 10.58 13.10 10.54
C ASN A 272 10.83 12.94 12.05
N LEU A 273 9.96 12.23 12.75
CA LEU A 273 10.05 12.08 14.22
C LEU A 273 11.07 11.03 14.67
N ALA A 274 11.23 9.95 13.90
CA ALA A 274 12.06 8.81 14.25
C ALA A 274 12.72 8.17 13.00
N PRO A 275 13.67 8.89 12.37
CA PRO A 275 14.27 8.48 11.10
C PRO A 275 15.02 7.15 11.18
N ASN A 276 15.81 6.91 12.23
CA ASN A 276 16.58 5.66 12.37
C ASN A 276 15.63 4.48 12.58
N PHE A 277 14.62 4.63 13.45
CA PHE A 277 13.60 3.61 13.63
C PHE A 277 12.85 3.30 12.33
N ASN A 278 12.48 4.33 11.57
CA ASN A 278 11.81 4.14 10.29
C ASN A 278 12.70 3.41 9.26
N GLU A 279 14.01 3.67 9.26
CA GLU A 279 14.96 2.96 8.39
C GLU A 279 15.15 1.49 8.80
N PHE A 280 15.06 1.18 10.10
CA PHE A 280 15.04 -0.20 10.59
C PHE A 280 13.74 -0.95 10.23
N CYS A 281 12.64 -0.24 10.01
CA CYS A 281 11.40 -0.85 9.55
C CYS A 281 11.50 -1.26 8.07
N HIS A 282 10.88 -2.39 7.72
CA HIS A 282 10.72 -2.76 6.31
C HIS A 282 9.89 -1.69 5.58
N TYR A 283 10.12 -1.49 4.27
CA TYR A 283 9.42 -0.46 3.50
C TYR A 283 7.92 -0.74 3.39
N ARG A 284 7.53 -1.99 3.17
CA ARG A 284 6.11 -2.41 3.17
C ARG A 284 5.43 -2.16 4.50
N SER A 285 4.13 -1.93 4.43
CA SER A 285 3.21 -1.72 5.55
C SER A 285 1.99 -2.64 5.43
N ILE A 286 1.30 -2.83 6.55
CA ILE A 286 0.00 -3.51 6.64
C ILE A 286 -1.01 -2.50 7.15
N ASP A 287 -1.82 -1.95 6.24
CA ASP A 287 -2.89 -1.03 6.62
C ASP A 287 -4.21 -1.80 6.80
N ILE A 288 -4.71 -1.85 8.03
CA ILE A 288 -5.91 -2.62 8.37
C ILE A 288 -7.17 -2.05 7.71
N ASP A 289 -7.16 -0.78 7.30
CA ASP A 289 -8.29 -0.18 6.59
C ASP A 289 -8.48 -0.81 5.20
N VAL A 290 -7.39 -1.31 4.58
CA VAL A 290 -7.46 -2.07 3.33
C VAL A 290 -8.26 -3.36 3.52
N ILE A 291 -8.05 -4.06 4.65
CA ILE A 291 -8.78 -5.30 4.95
C ILE A 291 -10.22 -5.01 5.32
N SER A 292 -10.47 -3.90 6.03
CA SER A 292 -11.82 -3.43 6.33
C SER A 292 -12.60 -3.12 5.05
N LEU A 293 -11.98 -2.44 4.08
CA LEU A 293 -12.58 -2.15 2.77
C LEU A 293 -12.92 -3.46 2.03
N ILE A 294 -11.99 -4.41 1.99
CA ILE A 294 -12.23 -5.71 1.35
C ILE A 294 -13.36 -6.49 2.05
N CYS A 295 -13.35 -6.53 3.38
CA CYS A 295 -14.37 -7.22 4.15
C CYS A 295 -15.75 -6.58 3.95
N GLU A 296 -15.83 -5.25 3.90
CA GLU A 296 -17.06 -4.52 3.59
C GLU A 296 -17.65 -4.95 2.23
N LYS A 297 -16.79 -5.13 1.23
CA LYS A 297 -17.21 -5.44 -0.15
C LYS A 297 -17.51 -6.91 -0.38
N TRP A 298 -16.64 -7.80 0.07
CA TRP A 298 -16.75 -9.23 -0.20
C TRP A 298 -17.56 -9.97 0.87
N PHE A 299 -17.54 -9.50 2.12
CA PHE A 299 -18.14 -10.18 3.27
C PHE A 299 -18.96 -9.21 4.15
N PRO A 300 -19.97 -8.51 3.61
CA PRO A 300 -20.66 -7.42 4.30
C PRO A 300 -21.35 -7.83 5.62
N ASN A 301 -21.71 -9.10 5.77
CA ASN A 301 -22.28 -9.62 7.02
C ASN A 301 -21.22 -9.80 8.11
N ILE A 302 -20.00 -10.22 7.74
CA ILE A 302 -18.85 -10.31 8.65
C ILE A 302 -18.38 -8.91 9.02
N TYR A 303 -18.30 -7.99 8.07
CA TYR A 303 -17.89 -6.60 8.31
C TYR A 303 -18.75 -5.90 9.37
N LYS A 304 -20.06 -6.17 9.42
CA LYS A 304 -20.98 -5.62 10.44
C LYS A 304 -20.72 -6.14 11.86
N GLN A 305 -20.04 -7.27 12.00
CA GLN A 305 -19.74 -7.90 13.29
C GLN A 305 -18.34 -7.55 13.80
N ARG A 306 -17.57 -6.78 13.03
CA ARG A 306 -16.21 -6.41 13.40
C ARG A 306 -16.18 -5.64 14.73
N PRO A 307 -15.11 -5.80 15.52
CA PRO A 307 -14.93 -4.97 16.71
C PRO A 307 -14.78 -3.49 16.31
N ILE A 308 -15.32 -2.55 17.09
CA ILE A 308 -15.28 -1.09 16.82
C ILE A 308 -14.47 -0.37 17.91
N GLY A 309 -13.51 0.45 17.48
CA GLY A 309 -12.59 1.23 18.31
C GLY A 309 -11.51 1.87 17.45
N ASP A 310 -10.69 2.73 18.04
CA ASP A 310 -9.77 3.63 17.34
C ASP A 310 -8.31 3.57 17.83
N ASP A 311 -8.00 2.69 18.79
CA ASP A 311 -6.65 2.49 19.29
C ASP A 311 -5.89 1.32 18.62
N LEU A 312 -4.60 1.17 18.95
CA LEU A 312 -3.76 0.11 18.39
C LEU A 312 -4.16 -1.30 18.84
N LYS A 313 -4.62 -1.46 20.08
CA LYS A 313 -5.05 -2.77 20.58
C LYS A 313 -6.30 -3.22 19.83
N HIS A 314 -7.17 -2.26 19.57
CA HIS A 314 -8.35 -2.45 18.74
C HIS A 314 -8.00 -2.82 17.29
N SER A 315 -6.97 -2.19 16.72
CA SER A 315 -6.46 -2.55 15.39
C SER A 315 -5.90 -3.98 15.34
N ILE A 316 -5.24 -4.44 16.40
CA ILE A 316 -4.76 -5.82 16.56
C ILE A 316 -5.95 -6.79 16.63
N GLU A 317 -6.96 -6.48 17.44
CA GLU A 317 -8.18 -7.29 17.57
C GLU A 317 -8.95 -7.36 16.25
N LEU A 318 -9.01 -6.26 15.51
CA LEU A 318 -9.65 -6.19 14.21
C LEU A 318 -8.95 -7.10 13.19
N LEU A 319 -7.61 -7.11 13.16
CA LEU A 319 -6.88 -8.04 12.30
C LEU A 319 -7.06 -9.50 12.75
N ARG A 320 -7.08 -9.79 14.06
CA ARG A 320 -7.40 -11.13 14.57
C ARG A 320 -8.79 -11.57 14.11
N PHE A 321 -9.78 -10.67 14.20
CA PHE A 321 -11.13 -10.91 13.72
C PHE A 321 -11.14 -11.27 12.23
N TYR A 322 -10.51 -10.46 11.38
CA TYR A 322 -10.47 -10.76 9.94
C TYR A 322 -9.71 -12.06 9.64
N ARG A 323 -8.57 -12.30 10.28
CA ARG A 323 -7.80 -13.55 10.13
C ARG A 323 -8.66 -14.79 10.39
N SER A 324 -9.47 -14.76 11.45
CA SER A 324 -10.31 -15.89 11.85
C SER A 324 -11.57 -16.06 10.99
N ASN A 325 -12.07 -14.99 10.37
CA ASN A 325 -13.38 -15.02 9.70
C ASN A 325 -13.31 -15.01 8.17
N ILE A 326 -12.27 -14.40 7.57
CA ILE A 326 -12.23 -14.18 6.11
C ILE A 326 -10.97 -14.68 5.41
N PHE A 327 -9.87 -14.95 6.12
CA PHE A 327 -8.64 -15.48 5.51
C PHE A 327 -8.60 -17.01 5.58
N LYS A 328 -8.11 -17.67 4.52
CA LYS A 328 -7.91 -19.14 4.47
C LYS A 328 -6.76 -19.63 5.33
#